data_AF-A0A842J392-F1
#
_entry.id   AF-A0A842J392-F1
#
_cell.length_a   1.000
_cell.length_b   1.000
_cell.length_c   1.000
_cell.angle_alpha   90.00
_cell.angle_beta   90.00
_cell.angle_gamma   90.00
#
_symmetry.space_group_name_H-M   'P 1'
#
loop_
_entity.id
_entity.type
_entity.pdbx_description
1 polymer ?
#
loop_
_entity_poly.entity_id
_entity_poly.type
_entity_poly.pdbx_seq_one_letter_code
_entity_poly.pdbx_strand_id
1 'polypeptide(L)' 'MIKLNFRKIDKSPVENIYYYKEDETLLVELKSSLIYMCHDVPFDNIMDILKVIESGEDPISTIKKFNPIII' A
#
# COMPACT_ATOMS: atom_id res chain seq x y z
N MET A 1 -2.33 -12.12 8.15
CA MET A 1 -1.88 -10.76 7.76
C MET A 1 -0.36 -10.74 7.73
N ILE A 2 0.24 -10.23 6.65
CA ILE A 2 1.68 -10.17 6.43
C ILE A 2 2.05 -8.70 6.36
N LYS A 3 2.96 -8.24 7.23
CA LYS A 3 3.57 -6.91 7.09
C LYS A 3 4.62 -6.98 5.99
N LEU A 4 4.50 -6.12 4.98
CA LEU A 4 5.45 -6.07 3.87
C LEU A 4 6.55 -5.06 4.19
N ASN A 5 7.79 -5.52 4.02
CA ASN A 5 8.97 -4.68 4.21
C ASN A 5 9.37 -4.10 2.85
N PHE A 6 9.68 -2.81 2.84
CA PHE A 6 10.14 -2.08 1.67
C PHE A 6 11.15 -1.03 2.10
N ARG A 7 12.01 -0.61 1.17
CA ARG A 7 12.91 0.50 1.41
C ARG A 7 12.12 1.81 1.41
N LYS A 8 11.94 2.40 2.59
CA LYS A 8 11.33 3.73 2.69
C LYS A 8 12.21 4.80 2.06
N ILE A 9 11.63 5.57 1.16
CA ILE A 9 12.15 6.87 0.74
C ILE A 9 11.45 7.94 1.57
N ASP A 10 12.21 8.88 2.14
CA ASP A 10 11.69 9.90 3.08
C ASP A 10 10.51 10.71 2.54
N LYS A 11 10.42 10.87 1.22
CA LYS A 11 9.34 11.60 0.54
C LYS A 11 8.03 10.81 0.40
N SER A 12 8.04 9.49 0.58
CA SER A 12 6.82 8.69 0.45
C SER A 12 5.86 8.99 1.62
N PRO A 13 4.54 9.17 1.34
CA PRO A 13 3.54 9.32 2.38
C PRO A 13 3.22 7.98 3.08
N VAL A 14 3.70 6.86 2.55
CA VAL A 14 3.39 5.51 3.05
C VAL A 14 4.34 5.10 4.17
N GLU A 15 3.77 4.74 5.31
CA GLU A 15 4.47 4.33 6.52
C GLU A 15 4.50 2.81 6.67
N ASN A 16 3.37 2.12 6.47
CA ASN A 16 3.35 0.66 6.55
C ASN A 16 2.43 0.08 5.48
N ILE A 17 2.73 -1.15 5.06
CA ILE A 17 1.85 -1.93 4.20
C ILE A 17 1.64 -3.30 4.83
N TYR A 18 0.38 -3.71 4.87
CA TYR A 18 -0.03 -5.03 5.32
C TYR A 18 -0.88 -5.68 4.24
N TYR A 19 -0.68 -6.98 4.04
CA TYR A 19 -1.46 -7.77 3.11
C TYR A 19 -2.08 -8.97 3.79
N TYR A 20 -3.38 -9.16 3.59
CA TYR A 20 -4.12 -10.33 4.03
C TYR A 20 -4.42 -11.21 2.82
N LYS A 21 -3.63 -12.29 2.68
CA LYS A 21 -3.67 -13.14 1.48
C LYS A 21 -4.99 -13.88 1.26
N GLU A 22 -5.69 -14.26 2.33
CA GLU A 22 -6.93 -15.05 2.21
C GLU A 22 -8.07 -14.24 1.60
N ASP A 23 -8.17 -12.94 1.94
CA ASP A 23 -9.22 -12.04 1.44
C ASP A 23 -8.67 -10.99 0.46
N GLU A 24 -7.46 -11.22 -0.08
CA GLU A 24 -6.73 -10.31 -0.97
C GLU A 24 -6.80 -8.83 -0.55
N THR A 25 -6.72 -8.59 0.77
CA THR A 25 -6.95 -7.27 1.35
C THR A 25 -5.63 -6.57 1.62
N LEU A 26 -5.47 -5.37 1.08
CA LEU A 26 -4.33 -4.50 1.27
C LEU A 26 -4.67 -3.39 2.28
N LEU A 27 -3.84 -3.23 3.30
CA LEU A 27 -3.88 -2.09 4.19
C LEU A 27 -2.63 -1.24 3.97
N VAL A 28 -2.82 0.05 3.73
CA VAL A 28 -1.74 1.02 3.59
C VAL A 28 -1.91 2.09 4.65
N GLU A 29 -0.96 2.15 5.57
CA GLU A 29 -0.89 3.20 6.59
C GLU A 29 -0.02 4.34 6.08
N LEU A 30 -0.53 5.57 6.16
CA LEU A 30 0.18 6.78 5.80
C LEU A 30 0.83 7.42 7.02
N LYS A 31 1.85 8.26 6.83
CA LYS A 31 2.50 9.05 7.88
C LYS A 31 1.53 9.94 8.66
N SER A 32 0.41 10.33 8.04
CA SER A 32 -0.67 11.07 8.68
C SER A 32 -1.56 10.21 9.60
N SER A 33 -1.23 8.93 9.80
CA SER A 33 -2.06 7.93 10.48
C SER A 33 -3.39 7.61 9.78
N LEU A 34 -3.55 8.02 8.51
CA LEU A 34 -4.69 7.59 7.69
C LEU A 34 -4.42 6.18 7.18
N ILE A 35 -5.44 5.34 7.16
CA ILE A 35 -5.34 3.98 6.65
C ILE A 35 -6.24 3.82 5.44
N TYR A 36 -5.66 3.34 4.34
CA TYR A 36 -6.40 2.89 3.17
C TYR A 36 -6.54 1.38 3.22
N MET A 37 -7.78 0.91 3.11
CA MET A 37 -8.12 -0.50 2.96
C MET A 37 -8.63 -0.73 1.55
N CYS A 38 -7.96 -1.61 0.81
CA CYS A 38 -8.38 -2.06 -0.51
C CYS A 38 -8.70 -3.55 -0.46
N HIS A 39 -9.81 -3.96 -1.04
CA HIS A 39 -10.15 -5.37 -1.25
C HIS A 39 -9.81 -5.80 -2.67
N ASP A 40 -9.76 -7.12 -2.90
CA ASP A 40 -9.54 -7.72 -4.22
C ASP A 40 -8.27 -7.19 -4.90
N VAL A 41 -7.16 -7.08 -4.14
CA VAL A 41 -5.85 -6.64 -4.65
C VAL A 41 -4.96 -7.85 -4.88
N PRO A 42 -4.74 -8.27 -6.15
CA PRO A 42 -3.86 -9.39 -6.44
C PRO A 42 -2.44 -9.12 -5.96
N PHE A 43 -1.76 -10.18 -5.53
CA PHE A 43 -0.42 -10.07 -4.97
C PHE A 43 0.61 -9.41 -5.92
N ASP A 44 0.49 -9.64 -7.23
CA ASP A 44 1.37 -9.05 -8.24
C ASP A 44 1.27 -7.52 -8.26
N ASN A 45 0.07 -6.96 -8.07
CA ASN A 45 -0.15 -5.53 -7.99
C ASN A 45 0.50 -4.90 -6.75
N ILE A 46 0.65 -5.67 -5.68
CA ILE A 46 1.32 -5.21 -4.47
C ILE A 46 2.80 -4.99 -4.74
N MET A 47 3.44 -5.89 -5.50
CA MET A 47 4.83 -5.73 -5.89
C MET A 47 5.05 -4.44 -6.69
N ASP A 48 4.10 -4.07 -7.55
CA ASP A 48 4.18 -2.82 -8.29
C ASP A 48 3.99 -1.59 -7.39
N ILE A 49 3.10 -1.65 -6.39
CA ILE A 49 2.97 -0.59 -5.38
C ILE A 49 4.29 -0.43 -4.61
N LEU A 50 4.93 -1.52 -4.20
CA LEU A 50 6.22 -1.48 -3.50
C LEU A 50 7.31 -0.84 -4.36
N LYS A 51 7.40 -1.20 -5.65
CA LYS A 51 8.35 -0.56 -6.59
C LYS A 51 8.15 0.94 -6.71
N VAL A 52 6.89 1.41 -6.77
CA VAL A 52 6.57 2.85 -6.83
C VAL A 52 7.01 3.57 -5.55
N ILE A 53 6.85 2.93 -4.38
CA ILE A 53 7.34 3.49 -3.12
C ILE A 53 8.86 3.58 -3.10
N GLU A 54 9.54 2.55 -3.60
CA GLU A 54 11.00 2.47 -3.67
C GLU A 54 11.61 3.30 -4.80
N SER A 55 10.82 3.74 -5.80
CA SER A 55 11.24 4.72 -6.81
C SER A 55 11.11 6.17 -6.31
N GLY A 56 10.32 6.39 -5.26
CA GLY A 56 10.07 7.71 -4.68
C GLY A 56 8.97 8.49 -5.41
N GLU A 57 8.26 7.84 -6.33
CA GLU A 57 7.05 8.35 -6.95
C GLU A 57 5.87 8.31 -5.98
N ASP A 58 4.76 8.99 -6.31
CA ASP A 58 3.58 9.02 -5.45
C ASP A 58 2.77 7.70 -5.54
N PRO A 59 2.79 6.83 -4.50
CA PRO A 59 2.10 5.55 -4.54
C PRO A 59 0.59 5.71 -4.40
N ILE A 60 0.09 6.86 -3.94
CA ILE A 60 -1.33 7.09 -3.67
C ILE A 60 -2.16 6.99 -4.95
N SER A 61 -1.64 7.50 -6.06
CA SER A 61 -2.29 7.38 -7.37
C SER A 61 -2.51 5.91 -7.79
N THR A 62 -1.54 5.04 -7.52
CA THR A 62 -1.63 3.59 -7.77
C THR A 62 -2.60 2.92 -6.80
N ILE A 63 -2.54 3.25 -5.52
CA ILE A 63 -3.43 2.68 -4.49
C ILE A 63 -4.89 3.05 -4.77
N LYS A 64 -5.16 4.28 -5.21
CA LYS A 64 -6.52 4.75 -5.54
C LYS A 64 -7.20 3.98 -6.68
N LYS A 65 -6.43 3.27 -7.53
CA LYS A 65 -7.00 2.40 -8.58
C LYS A 65 -7.77 1.20 -8.01
N PHE A 66 -7.51 0.85 -6.75
CA PHE A 66 -8.17 -0.26 -6.05
C PHE A 66 -9.35 0.19 -5.17
N ASN A 67 -9.89 1.40 -5.41
CA ASN A 67 -11.04 1.96 -4.70
C ASN A 67 -10.92 1.84 -3.16
N PRO A 68 -9.86 2.41 -2.56
CA PRO A 68 -9.62 2.30 -1.12
C PRO A 68 -10.77 2.90 -0.30
N ILE A 69 -11.13 2.22 0.77
CA ILE A 69 -11.92 2.78 1.87
C ILE A 69 -10.94 3.42 2.87
N ILE A 70 -11.24 4.64 3.30
CA ILE A 70 -10.46 5.33 4.33
C ILE A 70 -11.05 4.97 5.69
N ILE A 71 -10.23 4.42 6.58
CA ILE A 71 -10.61 4.05 7.96
C ILE A 71 -9.75 4.77 9.00
#